data_AF-A0A1H0VUS4-F1
#
_entry.id   AF-A0A1H0VUS4-F1
#
_cell.length_a   1.000
_cell.length_b   1.000
_cell.length_c   1.000
_cell.angle_alpha   90.00
_cell.angle_beta   90.00
_cell.angle_gamma   90.00
#
_symmetry.space_group_name_H-M   'P 1'
#
loop_
_entity.id
_entity.type
_entity.pdbx_description
1 polymer ?
#
loop_
_entity_poly.entity_id
_entity_poly.type
_entity_poly.pdbx_seq_one_letter_code
_entity_poly.pdbx_strand_id
1 'polypeptide(L)'
;MGDTASEQPRRVVFDYGEVISRPTRALPRITTALGVDGAALDRVSTAYFAERDAYDRGLGDHEYWSAVGKRLGADVDAALARELTRLDVAG
;
A
#
# COMPACT_ATOMS: atom_id res chain seq x y z
N MET A 1 -39.67 -3.12 34.52
CA MET A 1 -39.42 -2.37 33.28
C MET A 1 -38.18 -1.51 33.54
N GLY A 2 -36.99 -2.10 33.37
CA GLY A 2 -35.73 -1.43 33.70
C GLY A 2 -35.23 -0.65 32.49
N ASP A 3 -35.03 0.65 32.68
CA ASP A 3 -34.46 1.56 31.69
C ASP A 3 -32.97 1.22 31.51
N THR A 4 -32.65 0.54 30.42
CA THR A 4 -31.26 0.34 29.99
C THR A 4 -30.87 1.53 29.12
N ALA A 5 -30.63 2.68 29.75
CA ALA A 5 -29.94 3.78 29.08
C ALA A 5 -28.54 3.27 28.69
N SER A 6 -28.32 3.04 27.39
CA SER A 6 -27.02 2.63 26.88
C SER A 6 -26.02 3.75 27.09
N GLU A 7 -24.97 3.48 27.86
CA GLU A 7 -23.91 4.45 28.12
C GLU A 7 -23.16 4.75 26.81
N GLN A 8 -23.20 6.00 26.35
CA GLN A 8 -22.56 6.42 25.09
C GLN A 8 -21.02 6.41 25.24
N PRO A 9 -20.27 5.90 24.24
CA PRO A 9 -18.81 5.87 24.31
C PRO A 9 -18.22 7.28 24.30
N ARG A 10 -17.35 7.59 25.27
CA ARG A 10 -16.68 8.90 25.38
C ARG A 10 -15.55 9.11 24.36
N ARG A 11 -15.09 8.04 23.71
CA ARG A 11 -14.03 8.05 22.68
C ARG A 11 -14.31 6.96 21.67
N VAL A 12 -14.07 7.26 20.40
CA VAL A 12 -14.16 6.30 19.30
C VAL A 12 -12.85 6.37 18.52
N VAL A 13 -12.29 5.20 18.20
CA VAL A 13 -11.14 5.07 17.31
C VAL A 13 -11.64 4.41 16.05
N PHE A 14 -11.41 5.06 14.91
CA PHE A 14 -11.68 4.49 13.60
C PHE A 14 -10.37 4.05 13.00
N ASP A 15 -10.36 2.84 12.44
CA ASP A 15 -9.29 2.46 11.53
C ASP A 15 -9.31 3.36 10.30
N TYR A 16 -8.18 3.45 9.61
CA TYR A 16 -8.07 4.19 8.37
C TYR A 16 -8.43 3.31 7.16
N GLY A 17 -7.91 2.08 7.09
CA GLY A 17 -8.04 1.19 5.95
C GLY A 17 -9.49 0.74 5.74
N GLU A 18 -10.07 1.08 4.59
CA GLU A 18 -11.44 0.66 4.19
C GLU A 18 -12.59 1.07 5.14
N VAL A 19 -12.29 1.77 6.24
CA VAL A 19 -13.27 2.41 7.15
C VAL A 19 -13.43 3.88 6.77
N ILE A 20 -12.32 4.63 6.72
CA ILE A 20 -12.32 6.03 6.28
C ILE A 20 -11.85 6.13 4.82
N SER A 21 -10.85 5.32 4.46
CA SER A 21 -10.23 5.32 3.12
C SER A 21 -10.88 4.30 2.17
N ARG A 22 -10.52 4.39 0.89
CA ARG A 22 -10.86 3.39 -0.13
C ARG A 22 -9.60 2.61 -0.52
N PRO A 23 -9.73 1.37 -1.06
CA PRO A 23 -8.60 0.64 -1.61
C PRO A 23 -7.86 1.45 -2.68
N THR A 24 -6.53 1.30 -2.71
CA THR A 24 -5.67 1.92 -3.74
C THR A 24 -6.05 1.45 -5.14
N ARG A 25 -5.96 2.35 -6.12
CA ARG A 25 -6.12 2.07 -7.56
C ARG A 25 -4.79 2.25 -8.30
N ALA A 26 -3.69 2.43 -7.58
CA ALA A 26 -2.38 2.70 -8.15
C ALA A 26 -1.69 1.44 -8.69
N LEU A 27 -2.02 0.25 -8.17
CA LEU A 27 -1.34 -1.01 -8.52
C LEU A 27 -1.25 -1.30 -10.03
N PRO A 28 -2.29 -1.06 -10.85
CA PRO A 28 -2.16 -1.20 -12.31
C PRO A 28 -1.12 -0.25 -12.91
N ARG A 29 -1.08 1.03 -12.49
CA ARG A 29 -0.09 2.01 -13.00
C ARG A 29 1.32 1.68 -12.51
N ILE A 30 1.46 1.21 -11.27
CA ILE A 30 2.71 0.71 -10.71
C ILE A 30 3.21 -0.50 -11.51
N THR A 31 2.31 -1.43 -11.84
CA THR A 31 2.62 -2.61 -12.68
C THR A 31 3.17 -2.17 -14.03
N THR A 32 2.53 -1.19 -14.69
CA THR A 32 3.02 -0.60 -15.93
C THR A 32 4.38 0.07 -15.77
N ALA A 33 4.58 0.87 -14.71
CA ALA A 33 5.83 1.58 -14.46
C ALA A 33 7.01 0.63 -14.16
N LEU A 34 6.75 -0.51 -13.53
CA LEU A 34 7.74 -1.57 -13.30
C LEU A 34 8.11 -2.34 -14.57
N GLY A 35 7.42 -2.11 -15.70
CA GLY A 35 7.70 -2.79 -16.97
C GLY A 35 7.40 -4.29 -16.94
N VAL A 36 6.61 -4.77 -15.98
CA VAL A 36 6.17 -6.16 -15.89
C VAL A 36 4.87 -6.34 -16.67
N ASP A 37 4.71 -7.47 -17.37
CA ASP A 37 3.50 -7.74 -18.16
C ASP A 37 2.21 -7.60 -17.32
N GLY A 38 1.12 -7.11 -17.92
CA GLY A 38 -0.14 -6.84 -17.22
C GLY A 38 -0.78 -8.06 -16.52
N ALA A 39 -0.44 -9.28 -16.94
CA ALA A 39 -0.79 -10.52 -16.23
C ALA A 39 -0.09 -10.66 -14.86
N ALA A 40 0.81 -9.75 -14.51
CA ALA A 40 1.54 -9.73 -13.26
C ALA A 40 0.87 -8.92 -12.15
N LEU A 41 -0.31 -8.30 -12.35
CA LEU A 41 -0.95 -7.47 -11.31
C LEU A 41 -1.05 -8.19 -9.96
N ASP A 42 -1.44 -9.46 -9.94
CA ASP A 42 -1.53 -10.25 -8.71
C ASP A 42 -0.16 -10.48 -8.06
N ARG A 43 0.89 -10.68 -8.87
CA ARG A 43 2.27 -10.81 -8.40
C ARG A 43 2.79 -9.48 -7.84
N VAL A 44 2.47 -8.37 -8.51
CA VAL A 44 2.82 -7.02 -8.04
C VAL A 44 2.11 -6.71 -6.72
N SER A 45 0.81 -6.97 -6.64
CA SER A 45 0.02 -6.83 -5.41
C SER A 45 0.63 -7.65 -4.26
N THR A 46 0.93 -8.92 -4.52
CA THR A 46 1.58 -9.81 -3.53
C THR A 46 2.93 -9.27 -3.08
N ALA A 47 3.78 -8.81 -4.00
CA ALA A 47 5.09 -8.26 -3.66
C ALA A 47 4.97 -6.94 -2.86
N TYR A 48 4.06 -6.06 -3.27
CA TYR A 48 3.75 -4.79 -2.61
C TYR A 48 3.34 -5.02 -1.15
N PHE A 49 2.35 -5.88 -0.90
CA PHE A 49 1.85 -6.12 0.46
C PHE A 49 2.87 -6.88 1.34
N ALA A 50 3.70 -7.74 0.75
CA ALA A 50 4.69 -8.50 1.51
C ALA A 50 5.80 -7.63 2.13
N GLU A 51 6.14 -6.49 1.49
CA GLU A 51 7.16 -5.57 1.99
C GLU A 51 6.57 -4.40 2.79
N ARG A 52 5.23 -4.28 2.84
CA ARG A 52 4.55 -3.12 3.41
C ARG A 52 4.73 -2.98 4.92
N ASP A 53 4.84 -4.09 5.64
CA ASP A 53 5.03 -4.09 7.09
C ASP A 53 6.32 -3.36 7.55
N ALA A 54 7.43 -3.51 6.80
CA ALA A 54 8.65 -2.76 7.09
C ALA A 54 8.53 -1.28 6.72
N TYR A 55 7.88 -1.01 5.59
CA TYR A 55 7.66 0.34 5.08
C TYR A 55 6.73 1.18 5.96
N ASP A 56 5.62 0.62 6.41
CA ASP A 56 4.68 1.28 7.31
C ASP A 56 5.30 1.57 8.69
N ARG A 57 6.40 0.90 9.05
CA ARG A 57 7.23 1.20 10.24
C ARG A 57 8.33 2.23 10.00
N GLY A 58 8.51 2.72 8.77
CA GLY A 58 9.43 3.81 8.43
C GLY A 58 10.64 3.42 7.58
N LEU A 59 10.60 2.31 6.82
CA LEU A 59 11.60 2.03 5.78
C LEU A 59 11.58 3.13 4.71
N GLY A 60 12.72 3.44 4.09
CA GLY A 60 12.78 4.46 3.04
C GLY A 60 12.15 4.01 1.72
N ASP A 61 11.61 4.95 0.94
CA ASP A 61 10.93 4.70 -0.35
C ASP A 61 11.76 3.85 -1.31
N HIS A 62 13.04 4.21 -1.49
CA HIS A 62 13.93 3.47 -2.39
C HIS A 62 14.15 2.03 -1.92
N GLU A 63 14.38 1.82 -0.63
CA GLU A 63 14.58 0.49 -0.05
C GLU A 63 13.32 -0.37 -0.20
N TYR A 64 12.15 0.21 0.03
CA TYR A 64 10.87 -0.46 -0.18
C TYR A 64 10.67 -0.89 -1.63
N TRP A 65 10.83 0.04 -2.59
CA TRP A 65 10.60 -0.28 -4.00
C TRP A 65 11.67 -1.23 -4.57
N SER A 66 12.93 -1.15 -4.11
CA SER A 66 13.94 -2.14 -4.45
C SER A 66 13.60 -3.53 -3.91
N ALA A 67 13.04 -3.65 -2.71
CA ALA A 67 12.59 -4.93 -2.15
C ALA A 67 11.41 -5.52 -2.94
N VAL A 68 10.42 -4.69 -3.31
CA VAL A 68 9.31 -5.07 -4.19
C VAL A 68 9.83 -5.52 -5.57
N GLY A 69 10.72 -4.75 -6.18
CA GLY A 69 11.34 -5.08 -7.47
C GLY A 69 12.10 -6.41 -7.44
N LYS A 70 12.88 -6.65 -6.38
CA LYS A 70 13.62 -7.91 -6.18
C LYS A 70 12.72 -9.15 -6.19
N ARG A 71 11.52 -9.07 -5.60
CA ARG A 71 10.53 -10.17 -5.63
C ARG A 71 9.97 -10.44 -7.03
N LEU A 72 9.99 -9.42 -7.89
CA LEU A 72 9.45 -9.46 -9.25
C LEU A 72 10.54 -9.70 -10.30
N GLY A 73 11.81 -9.73 -9.91
CA GLY A 73 12.94 -9.78 -10.84
C GLY A 73 13.17 -8.48 -11.60
N ALA A 74 12.69 -7.35 -11.09
CA ALA A 74 12.88 -6.02 -11.66
C ALA A 74 13.93 -5.25 -10.85
N ASP A 75 14.82 -4.55 -11.55
CA ASP A 75 15.73 -3.61 -10.91
C ASP A 75 15.04 -2.25 -10.73
N VAL A 76 15.15 -1.68 -9.54
CA VAL A 76 14.51 -0.41 -9.20
C VAL A 76 15.57 0.55 -8.70
N ASP A 77 15.90 1.51 -9.56
CA ASP A 77 16.80 2.60 -9.23
C ASP A 77 16.09 3.74 -8.47
N ALA A 78 16.87 4.74 -8.05
CA ALA A 78 16.36 5.89 -7.30
C ALA A 78 15.35 6.73 -8.09
N ALA A 79 15.42 6.77 -9.43
CA ALA A 79 14.49 7.53 -10.25
C ALA A 79 13.14 6.83 -10.35
N LEU A 80 13.17 5.52 -10.62
CA LEU A 80 11.98 4.69 -10.67
C LEU A 80 11.30 4.62 -9.30
N ALA A 81 12.05 4.48 -8.20
CA ALA A 81 11.47 4.50 -6.85
C ALA A 81 10.69 5.78 -6.53
N ARG A 82 11.20 6.95 -6.96
CA ARG A 82 10.48 8.22 -6.81
C ARG A 82 9.20 8.25 -7.62
N GLU A 83 9.23 7.75 -8.84
CA GLU A 83 8.04 7.68 -9.70
C GLU A 83 6.98 6.72 -9.15
N LEU A 84 7.40 5.54 -8.68
CA LEU A 84 6.50 4.56 -8.06
C LEU A 84 5.85 5.13 -6.78
N THR A 85 6.63 5.83 -5.96
CA THR A 85 6.10 6.52 -4.77
C THR A 85 5.07 7.58 -5.15
N ARG A 86 5.35 8.38 -6.18
CA ARG A 86 4.41 9.39 -6.69
C ARG A 86 3.10 8.75 -7.18
N LEU A 87 3.19 7.61 -7.87
CA LEU A 87 2.03 6.85 -8.35
C LEU A 87 1.21 6.26 -7.20
N ASP A 88 1.87 5.76 -6.15
CA ASP A 88 1.24 5.18 -4.95
C ASP A 88 0.48 6.25 -4.15
N VAL A 89 1.14 7.37 -3.85
CA VAL A 89 0.54 8.51 -3.13
C VAL A 89 -0.65 9.10 -3.88
N ALA A 90 -0.62 9.11 -5.22
CA ALA A 90 -1.72 9.63 -6.02
C ALA A 90 -3.01 8.80 -5.94
N GLY A 91 -2.92 7.54 -5.50
CA GLY A 91 -4.08 6.65 -5.32
C GLY A 91 -4.60 6.02 -6.61
#